data_AF-A0A2D8JF26-F1
#
_entry.id   AF-A0A2D8JF26-F1
#
_cell.length_a   1.000
_cell.length_b   1.000
_cell.length_c   1.000
_cell.angle_alpha   90.00
_cell.angle_beta   90.00
_cell.angle_gamma   90.00
#
_symmetry.space_group_name_H-M   'P 1'
#
loop_
_entity.id
_entity.type
_entity.pdbx_description
1 polymer ?
#
loop_
_entity_poly.entity_id
_entity_poly.type
_entity_poly.pdbx_seq_one_letter_code
_entity_poly.pdbx_strand_id
1 'polypeptide(L)'
;MDDGIELRLLPALGYKHNVSLQRYIDHRYVAGRFRKELKKDHLTPDLIVAATPDYHIAAEAGDYAAKLGIPYVVDLRDVWPDSVVEALPRGPVRMLGKIALLGDFRKLRRTLQRASGLVGMMQSMLDWGLGYADRLQGPNDRVFYLGTEPLPEPDNLFLEELKSKLGPGEYPTVIYVGTFGRFNH
;
A
#
# COMPACT_ATOMS: atom_id res chain seq x y z
N MET A 1 5.42 6.86 -30.01
CA MET A 1 6.35 7.56 -29.12
C MET A 1 6.95 6.48 -28.26
N ASP A 2 8.26 6.26 -28.37
CA ASP A 2 9.00 5.43 -27.41
C ASP A 2 9.18 6.28 -26.16
N ASP A 3 8.25 6.20 -25.22
CA ASP A 3 8.27 7.02 -23.99
C ASP A 3 9.39 6.59 -23.00
N GLY A 4 10.34 5.75 -23.44
CA GLY A 4 11.37 5.17 -22.58
C GLY A 4 10.82 4.18 -21.54
N ILE A 5 9.60 3.68 -21.72
CA ILE A 5 8.92 2.77 -20.79
C ILE A 5 9.03 1.34 -21.29
N GLU A 6 9.69 0.48 -20.51
CA GLU A 6 9.67 -0.96 -20.71
C GLU A 6 8.67 -1.62 -19.75
N LEU A 7 7.62 -2.24 -20.29
CA LEU A 7 6.64 -2.97 -19.50
C LEU A 7 7.02 -4.45 -19.40
N ARG A 8 7.26 -4.93 -18.17
CA ARG A 8 7.49 -6.34 -17.88
C ARG A 8 6.38 -6.91 -17.02
N LEU A 9 5.65 -7.88 -17.57
CA LEU A 9 4.51 -8.52 -16.90
C LEU A 9 4.90 -9.89 -16.35
N LEU A 10 4.45 -10.19 -15.13
CA LEU A 10 4.62 -11.49 -14.51
C LEU A 10 3.27 -12.21 -14.44
N PRO A 11 3.21 -13.50 -14.82
CA PRO A 11 1.99 -14.27 -14.69
C PRO A 11 1.66 -14.52 -13.21
N ALA A 12 0.39 -14.32 -12.87
CA ALA A 12 -0.19 -14.58 -11.56
C ALA A 12 -1.12 -15.82 -11.61
N LEU A 13 -1.39 -16.42 -10.45
CA LEU A 13 -2.43 -17.44 -10.28
C LEU A 13 -3.83 -16.81 -10.34
N GLY A 14 -3.96 -15.58 -9.83
CA GLY A 14 -5.21 -14.87 -9.67
C GLY A 14 -6.01 -15.28 -8.43
N TYR A 15 -6.96 -14.44 -8.05
CA TYR A 15 -7.85 -14.63 -6.90
C TYR A 15 -9.20 -13.94 -7.13
N LYS A 16 -10.25 -14.42 -6.47
CA LYS A 16 -11.63 -13.91 -6.65
C LYS A 16 -12.02 -12.82 -5.65
N HIS A 17 -11.42 -12.82 -4.46
CA HIS A 17 -11.76 -11.92 -3.37
C HIS A 17 -10.52 -11.17 -2.87
N ASN A 18 -10.68 -9.87 -2.64
CA ASN A 18 -9.62 -8.98 -2.17
C ASN A 18 -9.09 -9.36 -0.77
N VAL A 19 -9.90 -10.05 0.04
CA VAL A 19 -9.48 -10.63 1.31
C VAL A 19 -9.63 -12.14 1.20
N SER A 20 -8.53 -12.84 0.89
CA SER A 20 -8.53 -14.30 0.79
C SER A 20 -7.12 -14.87 0.97
N LEU A 21 -7.05 -16.11 1.46
CA LEU A 21 -5.80 -16.87 1.48
C LEU A 21 -5.24 -17.07 0.06
N GLN A 22 -6.12 -17.17 -0.94
CA GLN A 22 -5.72 -17.29 -2.33
C GLN A 22 -4.93 -16.06 -2.80
N ARG A 23 -5.36 -14.84 -2.43
CA ARG A 23 -4.61 -13.61 -2.72
C ARG A 23 -3.21 -13.63 -2.09
N TYR A 24 -3.11 -14.09 -0.84
CA TYR A 24 -1.82 -14.23 -0.17
C TYR A 24 -0.90 -15.22 -0.89
N ILE A 25 -1.43 -16.39 -1.29
CA ILE A 25 -0.68 -17.40 -2.05
C ILE A 25 -0.25 -16.87 -3.42
N ASP A 26 -1.14 -16.16 -4.10
CA ASP A 26 -0.88 -15.54 -5.40
C ASP A 26 0.28 -14.54 -5.33
N HIS A 27 0.24 -13.59 -4.38
CA HIS A 27 1.33 -12.63 -4.21
C HIS A 27 2.67 -13.32 -3.89
N ARG A 28 2.66 -14.39 -3.07
CA ARG A 28 3.87 -15.20 -2.80
C ARG A 28 4.40 -15.87 -4.07
N TYR A 29 3.51 -16.37 -4.92
CA TYR A 29 3.86 -16.98 -6.20
C TYR A 29 4.49 -15.96 -7.13
N VAL A 30 3.86 -14.79 -7.30
CA VAL A 30 4.36 -13.71 -8.17
C VAL A 30 5.72 -13.20 -7.68
N ALA A 31 5.90 -12.98 -6.37
CA ALA A 31 7.19 -12.59 -5.81
C ALA A 31 8.29 -13.63 -6.08
N GLY A 32 7.97 -14.93 -5.98
CA GLY A 32 8.90 -16.00 -6.34
C GLY A 32 9.31 -15.97 -7.82
N ARG A 33 8.40 -15.59 -8.72
CA ARG A 33 8.72 -15.38 -10.14
C ARG A 33 9.56 -14.13 -10.37
N PHE A 34 9.18 -13.03 -9.74
CA PHE A 34 9.94 -11.78 -9.80
C PHE A 34 11.40 -11.99 -9.40
N ARG A 35 11.63 -12.69 -8.28
CA ARG A 35 12.98 -13.07 -7.85
C ARG A 35 13.75 -13.89 -8.89
N LYS A 36 13.08 -14.77 -9.62
CA LYS A 36 13.73 -15.57 -10.68
C LYS A 36 14.10 -14.69 -11.87
N GLU A 37 13.23 -13.75 -12.27
CA GLU A 37 13.53 -12.83 -13.37
C GLU A 37 14.68 -11.87 -13.02
N LEU A 38 14.69 -11.30 -11.80
CA LEU A 38 15.79 -10.45 -11.33
C LEU A 38 17.17 -11.13 -11.38
N LYS A 39 17.22 -12.46 -11.26
CA LYS A 39 18.46 -13.24 -11.34
C LYS A 39 18.94 -13.46 -12.77
N LYS A 40 18.06 -13.42 -13.77
CA LYS A 40 18.42 -13.67 -15.17
C LYS A 40 18.95 -12.41 -15.84
N ASP A 41 18.29 -11.30 -15.59
CA ASP A 41 18.45 -10.09 -16.41
C ASP A 41 19.60 -9.18 -15.95
N HIS A 42 20.22 -9.46 -14.79
CA HIS A 42 21.34 -8.65 -14.24
C HIS A 42 21.12 -7.12 -14.32
N LEU A 43 19.86 -6.68 -14.26
CA LEU A 43 19.49 -5.28 -14.34
C LEU A 43 20.06 -4.51 -13.16
N THR A 44 20.79 -3.45 -13.46
CA THR A 44 21.37 -2.56 -12.46
C THR A 44 20.77 -1.16 -12.63
N PRO A 45 19.48 -0.97 -12.31
CA PRO A 45 18.87 0.35 -12.37
C PRO A 45 19.54 1.30 -11.36
N ASP A 46 19.51 2.60 -11.66
CA ASP A 46 20.01 3.64 -10.75
C ASP A 46 19.15 3.79 -9.49
N LEU A 47 17.88 3.35 -9.56
CA LEU A 47 16.91 3.44 -8.48
C LEU A 47 15.84 2.35 -8.64
N ILE A 48 15.41 1.77 -7.52
CA ILE A 48 14.23 0.88 -7.47
C ILE A 48 13.14 1.56 -6.65
N VAL A 49 11.93 1.62 -7.20
CA VAL A 49 10.73 2.08 -6.50
C VAL A 49 9.74 0.92 -6.41
N ALA A 50 9.33 0.54 -5.19
CA ALA A 50 8.35 -0.52 -4.98
C ALA A 50 7.17 -0.03 -4.13
N ALA A 51 5.95 -0.41 -4.50
CA ALA A 51 4.75 -0.02 -3.78
C ALA A 51 4.16 -1.17 -2.93
N THR A 52 3.63 -0.85 -1.75
CA THR A 52 2.90 -1.79 -0.89
C THR A 52 1.40 -1.60 -1.06
N PRO A 53 0.78 -2.39 -1.95
CA PRO A 53 0.02 -3.47 -1.30
C PRO A 53 0.69 -4.82 -1.47
N ASP A 54 1.47 -5.06 -2.52
CA ASP A 54 2.24 -6.31 -2.63
C ASP A 54 3.62 -6.17 -1.96
N TYR A 55 3.60 -6.28 -0.63
CA TYR A 55 4.83 -6.27 0.18
C TYR A 55 5.76 -7.46 -0.11
N HIS A 56 5.31 -8.54 -0.77
CA HIS A 56 6.19 -9.65 -1.14
C HIS A 56 7.12 -9.26 -2.29
N ILE A 57 6.58 -8.61 -3.33
CA ILE A 57 7.41 -8.08 -4.43
C ILE A 57 8.34 -6.99 -3.91
N ALA A 58 7.83 -6.09 -3.05
CA ALA A 58 8.66 -5.06 -2.41
C ALA A 58 9.83 -5.69 -1.62
N ALA A 59 9.58 -6.76 -0.87
CA ALA A 59 10.62 -7.46 -0.13
C ALA A 59 11.71 -8.07 -1.03
N GLU A 60 11.33 -8.67 -2.15
CA GLU A 60 12.28 -9.23 -3.12
C GLU A 60 13.07 -8.10 -3.83
N ALA A 61 12.43 -6.98 -4.14
CA ALA A 61 13.07 -5.79 -4.69
C ALA A 61 14.11 -5.22 -3.71
N GLY A 62 13.76 -5.10 -2.42
CA GLY A 62 14.68 -4.65 -1.38
C GLY A 62 15.84 -5.62 -1.11
N ASP A 63 15.61 -6.93 -1.17
CA ASP A 63 16.68 -7.95 -1.10
C ASP A 63 17.64 -7.81 -2.29
N TYR A 64 17.12 -7.56 -3.50
CA TYR A 64 17.92 -7.35 -4.70
C TYR A 64 18.73 -6.05 -4.65
N ALA A 65 18.08 -4.95 -4.27
CA ALA A 65 18.69 -3.64 -4.14
C ALA A 65 19.85 -3.67 -3.14
N ALA A 66 19.64 -4.27 -1.96
CA ALA A 66 20.67 -4.41 -0.95
C ALA A 66 21.86 -5.27 -1.41
N LYS A 67 21.61 -6.30 -2.23
CA LYS A 67 22.69 -7.15 -2.77
C LYS A 67 23.60 -6.39 -3.74
N LEU A 68 23.06 -5.44 -4.48
CA LEU A 68 23.77 -4.72 -5.56
C LEU A 68 24.16 -3.28 -5.17
N GLY A 69 23.77 -2.81 -3.98
CA GLY A 69 24.01 -1.43 -3.56
C GLY A 69 23.15 -0.40 -4.30
N ILE A 70 21.99 -0.81 -4.81
CA ILE A 70 21.07 0.06 -5.54
C ILE A 70 20.18 0.83 -4.55
N PRO A 71 20.00 2.16 -4.70
CA PRO A 71 19.01 2.91 -3.93
C PRO A 71 17.59 2.33 -4.04
N TYR A 72 16.90 2.22 -2.92
CA TYR A 72 15.57 1.59 -2.85
C TYR A 72 14.57 2.49 -2.14
N VAL A 73 13.46 2.82 -2.81
CA VAL A 73 12.37 3.62 -2.27
C VAL A 73 11.11 2.77 -2.16
N VAL A 74 10.42 2.88 -1.02
CA VAL A 74 9.15 2.20 -0.77
C VAL A 74 8.01 3.20 -0.75
N ASP A 75 7.03 2.99 -1.62
CA ASP A 75 5.76 3.69 -1.64
C ASP A 75 4.73 2.95 -0.78
N LEU A 76 4.48 3.50 0.40
CA LEU A 76 3.62 2.96 1.45
C LEU A 76 2.15 3.23 1.13
N ARG A 77 1.39 2.18 0.79
CA ARG A 77 -0.06 2.30 0.49
C ARG A 77 -0.96 1.38 1.31
N ASP A 78 -0.39 0.41 2.03
CA ASP A 78 -1.11 -0.60 2.81
C ASP A 78 -0.36 -0.86 4.12
N VAL A 79 -1.10 -0.98 5.22
CA VAL A 79 -0.57 -1.26 6.57
C VAL A 79 -0.55 -2.74 6.92
N TRP A 80 -0.52 -3.63 5.93
CA TRP A 80 -0.28 -5.06 6.14
C TRP A 80 1.05 -5.27 6.88
N PRO A 81 1.13 -6.17 7.89
CA PRO A 81 0.11 -7.11 8.33
C PRO A 81 -0.81 -6.60 9.46
N ASP A 82 -0.65 -5.35 9.93
CA ASP A 82 -1.44 -4.78 11.02
C ASP A 82 -2.93 -4.75 10.69
N SER A 83 -3.29 -4.38 9.45
CA SER A 83 -4.69 -4.33 8.98
C SER A 83 -5.45 -5.64 9.21
N VAL A 84 -4.81 -6.79 8.98
CA VAL A 84 -5.42 -8.11 9.24
C VAL A 84 -5.51 -8.39 10.73
N VAL A 85 -4.47 -8.08 11.49
CA VAL A 85 -4.46 -8.29 12.94
C VAL A 85 -5.52 -7.41 13.63
N GLU A 86 -5.80 -6.23 13.11
CA GLU A 86 -6.85 -5.32 13.61
C GLU A 86 -8.26 -5.80 13.29
N ALA A 87 -8.44 -6.49 12.16
CA ALA A 87 -9.73 -7.09 11.80
C ALA A 87 -10.09 -8.33 12.62
N LEU A 88 -9.14 -8.94 13.34
CA LEU A 88 -9.40 -10.12 14.17
C LEU A 88 -10.06 -9.76 15.51
N PRO A 89 -10.95 -10.62 16.04
CA PRO A 89 -11.54 -10.45 17.37
C PRO A 89 -10.47 -10.29 18.46
N ARG A 90 -10.73 -9.38 19.41
CA ARG A 90 -9.83 -9.14 20.55
C ARG A 90 -9.64 -10.41 21.39
N GLY A 91 -8.53 -10.46 22.14
CA GLY A 91 -8.19 -11.58 23.01
C GLY A 91 -7.32 -12.64 22.33
N PRO A 92 -7.52 -13.94 22.65
CA PRO A 92 -6.63 -15.02 22.18
C PRO A 92 -6.54 -15.12 20.66
N VAL A 93 -7.62 -14.85 19.93
CA VAL A 93 -7.67 -14.93 18.46
C VAL A 93 -6.70 -13.93 17.83
N ARG A 94 -6.71 -12.67 18.28
CA ARG A 94 -5.76 -11.65 17.81
C ARG A 94 -4.30 -12.00 18.14
N MET A 95 -4.06 -12.61 19.30
CA MET A 95 -2.72 -13.08 19.68
C MET A 95 -2.22 -14.18 18.74
N LEU A 96 -3.06 -15.18 18.46
CA LEU A 96 -2.74 -16.25 17.51
C LEU A 96 -2.53 -15.70 16.10
N GLY A 97 -3.32 -14.71 15.67
CA GLY A 97 -3.13 -14.01 14.40
C GLY A 97 -1.77 -13.31 14.31
N LYS A 98 -1.35 -12.61 15.35
CA LYS A 98 0.00 -12.00 15.42
C LYS A 98 1.11 -13.04 15.28
N ILE A 99 0.97 -14.19 15.96
CA ILE A 99 1.95 -15.27 15.88
C ILE A 99 1.98 -15.87 14.46
N ALA A 100 0.81 -16.12 13.86
CA ALA A 100 0.71 -16.64 12.50
C ALA A 100 1.36 -15.71 11.46
N LEU A 101 1.21 -14.39 11.64
CA LEU A 101 1.75 -13.36 10.75
C LEU A 101 3.18 -12.90 11.13
N LEU A 102 3.81 -13.52 12.12
CA LEU A 102 5.13 -13.10 12.61
C LEU A 102 6.20 -13.11 11.50
N GLY A 103 6.10 -14.04 10.56
CA GLY A 103 6.97 -14.07 9.38
C GLY A 103 6.78 -12.83 8.48
N ASP A 104 5.57 -12.32 8.38
CA ASP A 104 5.23 -11.15 7.57
C ASP A 104 5.62 -9.85 8.27
N PHE A 105 5.45 -9.73 9.58
CA PHE A 105 6.01 -8.62 10.37
C PHE A 105 7.53 -8.52 10.19
N ARG A 106 8.25 -9.65 10.30
CA ARG A 106 9.71 -9.67 10.09
C ARG A 106 10.08 -9.29 8.65
N LYS A 107 9.33 -9.79 7.67
CA LYS A 107 9.58 -9.48 6.26
C LYS A 107 9.37 -8.00 5.96
N LEU A 108 8.28 -7.41 6.46
CA LEU A 108 7.98 -5.99 6.33
C LEU A 108 9.10 -5.15 6.96
N ARG A 109 9.41 -5.39 8.24
CA ARG A 109 10.50 -4.68 8.95
C ARG A 109 11.80 -4.70 8.16
N ARG A 110 12.21 -5.89 7.70
CA ARG A 110 13.42 -6.07 6.89
C ARG A 110 13.35 -5.34 5.54
N THR A 111 12.17 -5.23 4.94
CA THR A 111 11.96 -4.50 3.67
C THR A 111 12.12 -3.00 3.89
N LEU A 112 11.46 -2.46 4.91
CA LEU A 112 11.48 -1.02 5.22
C LEU A 112 12.83 -0.56 5.78
N GLN A 113 13.51 -1.39 6.58
CA GLN A 113 14.87 -1.12 7.08
C GLN A 113 15.92 -0.95 5.97
N ARG A 114 15.69 -1.52 4.79
CA ARG A 114 16.60 -1.40 3.64
C ARG A 114 16.29 -0.22 2.72
N ALA A 115 15.16 0.44 2.95
CA ALA A 115 14.73 1.55 2.10
C ALA A 115 15.62 2.77 2.35
N SER A 116 16.21 3.28 1.27
CA SER A 116 16.89 4.58 1.21
C SER A 116 15.92 5.75 1.38
N GLY A 117 14.63 5.53 1.11
CA GLY A 117 13.54 6.48 1.34
C GLY A 117 12.19 5.78 1.45
N LEU A 118 11.31 6.33 2.29
CA LEU A 118 9.92 5.93 2.46
C LEU A 118 9.04 7.08 2.01
N VAL A 119 8.10 6.78 1.12
CA VAL A 119 7.10 7.74 0.69
C VAL A 119 5.72 7.22 1.04
N GLY A 120 4.81 8.11 1.39
CA GLY A 120 3.45 7.74 1.78
C GLY A 120 2.43 8.78 1.38
N MET A 121 1.16 8.37 1.30
CA MET A 121 0.07 9.25 0.91
C MET A 121 -0.46 10.18 2.02
N MET A 122 0.00 9.97 3.25
CA MET A 122 -0.36 10.77 4.43
C MET A 122 0.71 10.61 5.52
N GLN A 123 0.78 11.57 6.45
CA GLN A 123 1.79 11.55 7.51
C GLN A 123 1.72 10.30 8.38
N SER A 124 0.52 9.86 8.77
CA SER A 124 0.34 8.66 9.58
C SER A 124 0.84 7.37 8.89
N MET A 125 0.76 7.30 7.56
CA MET A 125 1.32 6.19 6.78
C MET A 125 2.85 6.22 6.78
N LEU A 126 3.42 7.42 6.64
CA LEU A 126 4.87 7.60 6.71
C LEU A 126 5.40 7.24 8.11
N ASP A 127 4.75 7.73 9.17
CA ASP A 127 5.10 7.44 10.56
C ASP A 127 5.01 5.93 10.86
N TRP A 128 3.97 5.27 10.35
CA TRP A 128 3.82 3.81 10.44
C TRP A 128 5.01 3.08 9.80
N GLY A 129 5.38 3.48 8.57
CA GLY A 129 6.51 2.89 7.86
C GLY A 129 7.85 3.13 8.57
N LEU A 130 8.07 4.33 9.10
CA LEU A 130 9.26 4.69 9.88
C LEU A 130 9.36 3.89 11.18
N GLY A 131 8.22 3.65 11.85
CA GLY A 131 8.16 2.78 13.03
C GLY A 131 8.61 1.35 12.74
N TYR A 132 8.21 0.80 11.59
CA TYR A 132 8.69 -0.53 11.16
C TYR A 132 10.15 -0.53 10.70
N ALA A 133 10.58 0.54 10.03
CA ALA A 133 11.97 0.72 9.64
C ALA A 133 12.89 0.95 10.85
N ASP A 134 12.32 1.27 12.02
CA ASP A 134 13.05 1.52 13.26
C ASP A 134 14.09 2.63 13.10
N ARG A 135 13.71 3.70 12.40
CA ARG A 135 14.56 4.86 12.14
C ARG A 135 13.74 6.15 12.13
N LEU A 136 14.42 7.26 12.43
CA LEU A 136 13.85 8.59 12.27
C LEU A 136 13.67 8.95 10.79
N GLN A 137 12.80 9.92 10.54
CA GLN A 137 12.61 10.49 9.21
C GLN A 137 13.93 11.09 8.71
N GLY A 138 14.35 10.64 7.54
CA GLY A 138 15.52 11.11 6.81
C GLY A 138 15.15 12.06 5.67
N PRO A 139 16.16 12.61 4.96
CA PRO A 139 15.95 13.61 3.90
C PRO A 139 15.19 13.08 2.67
N ASN A 140 15.20 11.76 2.47
CA ASN A 140 14.55 11.10 1.33
C ASN A 140 13.14 10.61 1.65
N ASP A 141 12.66 10.83 2.87
CA ASP A 141 11.31 10.41 3.28
C ASP A 141 10.32 11.55 3.09
N ARG A 142 9.18 11.27 2.44
CA ARG A 142 8.24 12.34 2.05
C ARG A 142 6.80 11.89 1.95
N VAL A 143 5.87 12.77 2.32
CA VAL A 143 4.45 12.62 2.05
C VAL A 143 4.12 13.20 0.68
N PHE A 144 3.46 12.42 -0.16
CA PHE A 144 2.86 12.88 -1.41
C PHE A 144 1.35 12.63 -1.35
N TYR A 145 0.58 13.69 -1.11
CA TYR A 145 -0.87 13.58 -1.07
C TYR A 145 -1.42 13.13 -2.42
N LEU A 146 -2.46 12.28 -2.40
CA LEU A 146 -3.16 11.90 -3.60
C LEU A 146 -3.85 13.13 -4.19
N GLY A 147 -3.40 13.54 -5.37
CA GLY A 147 -4.06 14.58 -6.15
C GLY A 147 -5.24 14.00 -6.91
N THR A 148 -6.32 14.77 -6.99
CA THR A 148 -7.35 14.59 -8.02
C THR A 148 -7.19 15.70 -9.05
N GLU A 149 -7.75 15.51 -10.24
CA GLU A 149 -7.95 16.66 -11.13
C GLU A 149 -8.77 17.73 -10.40
N PRO A 150 -8.49 19.03 -10.63
CA PRO A 150 -9.30 20.10 -10.06
C PRO A 150 -10.76 19.87 -10.45
N LEU A 151 -11.64 19.84 -9.45
CA LEU A 151 -13.08 19.78 -9.72
C LEU A 151 -13.49 21.10 -10.39
N PRO A 152 -14.35 21.06 -11.42
CA PRO A 152 -14.95 22.28 -11.95
C PRO A 152 -15.79 22.95 -10.86
N GLU A 153 -15.87 24.28 -10.90
CA GLU A 153 -16.78 25.03 -10.04
C GLU A 153 -18.23 24.52 -10.27
N PRO A 154 -18.99 24.23 -9.21
CA PRO A 154 -20.35 23.74 -9.35
C PRO A 154 -21.22 24.81 -10.01
N ASP A 155 -22.02 24.41 -11.00
CA ASP A 155 -22.97 25.32 -11.63
C ASP A 155 -24.21 25.58 -10.73
N ASN A 156 -24.94 26.65 -11.05
CA ASN A 156 -26.13 27.03 -10.28
C ASN A 156 -27.23 25.96 -10.33
N LEU A 157 -27.30 25.15 -11.39
CA LEU A 157 -28.32 24.12 -11.54
C LEU A 157 -28.09 22.99 -10.54
N PHE A 158 -26.83 22.55 -10.42
CA PHE A 158 -26.39 21.58 -9.42
C PHE A 158 -26.66 22.06 -7.99
N LEU A 159 -26.37 23.34 -7.70
CA LEU A 159 -26.60 23.91 -6.36
C LEU A 159 -28.09 23.97 -6.00
N GLU A 160 -28.96 24.33 -6.94
CA GLU A 160 -30.41 24.34 -6.71
C GLU A 160 -30.97 22.91 -6.54
N GLU A 161 -30.49 21.94 -7.34
CA GLU A 161 -30.86 20.53 -7.17
C GLU A 161 -30.41 20.00 -5.80
N LEU A 162 -29.18 20.32 -5.38
CA LEU A 162 -28.66 19.91 -4.08
C LEU A 162 -29.50 20.49 -2.94
N LYS A 163 -29.81 21.79 -2.96
CA LYS A 163 -30.69 22.44 -1.95
C LYS A 163 -32.06 21.78 -1.89
N SER A 164 -32.66 21.48 -3.05
CA SER A 164 -33.97 20.83 -3.10
C SER A 164 -33.98 19.45 -2.41
N LYS A 165 -32.87 18.70 -2.52
CA LYS A 165 -32.71 17.38 -1.90
C LYS A 165 -32.40 17.46 -0.40
N LEU A 166 -31.74 18.53 0.05
CA LEU A 166 -31.38 18.73 1.46
C LEU A 166 -32.55 19.27 2.31
N GLY A 167 -33.56 19.86 1.68
CA GLY A 167 -34.76 20.37 2.36
C GLY A 167 -34.54 21.72 3.06
N PRO A 168 -35.52 22.20 3.86
CA PRO A 168 -35.57 23.59 4.36
C PRO A 168 -34.53 23.95 5.44
N GLY A 169 -33.61 23.05 5.79
CA GLY A 169 -32.54 23.34 6.75
C GLY A 169 -32.99 23.44 8.21
N GLU A 170 -34.10 22.79 8.58
CA GLU A 170 -34.60 22.74 9.98
C GLU A 170 -33.60 22.05 10.93
N TYR A 171 -32.74 21.18 10.38
CA TYR A 171 -31.66 20.50 11.10
C TYR A 171 -30.33 20.66 10.35
N PRO A 172 -29.18 20.53 11.05
CA PRO A 172 -27.88 20.48 10.40
C PRO A 172 -27.80 19.33 9.39
N THR A 173 -27.40 19.65 8.16
CA THR A 173 -27.11 18.62 7.14
C THR A 173 -25.79 17.94 7.42
N VAL A 174 -25.79 16.61 7.52
CA VAL A 174 -24.58 15.78 7.62
C VAL A 174 -24.44 14.98 6.33
N ILE A 175 -23.34 15.18 5.60
CA ILE A 175 -23.02 14.44 4.38
C ILE A 175 -21.95 13.40 4.70
N TYR A 176 -22.24 12.14 4.39
CA TYR A 176 -21.26 11.05 4.45
C TYR A 176 -20.87 10.66 3.02
N VAL A 177 -19.61 10.83 2.68
CA VAL A 177 -19.04 10.39 1.39
C VAL A 177 -18.08 9.25 1.67
N GLY A 178 -18.56 8.02 1.44
CA GLY A 178 -17.78 6.82 1.68
C GLY A 178 -18.57 5.56 1.36
N THR A 179 -17.90 4.42 1.40
CA THR A 179 -18.55 3.11 1.28
C THR A 179 -18.91 2.58 2.67
N PHE A 180 -20.17 2.14 2.85
CA PHE A 180 -20.56 1.39 4.03
C PHE A 180 -19.88 0.01 4.02
N GLY A 181 -18.78 -0.12 4.76
CA GLY A 181 -18.11 -1.42 4.97
C GLY A 181 -18.85 -2.26 6.00
N ARG A 182 -19.17 -3.52 5.68
CA ARG A 182 -19.60 -4.50 6.69
C ARG A 182 -18.38 -4.99 7.47
N PHE A 183 -18.05 -4.33 8.57
CA PHE A 183 -17.22 -4.95 9.61
C PHE A 183 -18.16 -5.75 10.51
N ASN A 184 -18.30 -7.05 10.24
CA ASN A 184 -19.00 -7.95 11.16
C ASN A 184 -18.15 -8.05 12.43
N HIS A 185 -18.65 -7.47 13.53
CA HIS A 185 -18.11 -7.63 14.87
C HIS A 185 -18.40 -9.03 15.44
#